data_AF-A0A7S0AIR0-F1
#
_entry.id   AF-A0A7S0AIR0-F1
#
_cell.length_a   1.000
_cell.length_b   1.000
_cell.length_c   1.000
_cell.angle_alpha   90.00
_cell.angle_beta   90.00
_cell.angle_gamma   90.00
#
_symmetry.space_group_name_H-M   'P 1'
#
loop_
_entity.id
_entity.type
_entity.pdbx_description
1 polymer ?
#
loop_
_entity_poly.entity_id
_entity_poly.type
_entity_poly.pdbx_seq_one_letter_code
_entity_poly.pdbx_strand_id
1 'polypeptide(L)'
;KIGRGPKNDLVLKHAGISTFHLEVKPVRSGPGGRPGLAIKDVSTNGIGFRRTEKAALTRLDKSTEFVCEDACFFLLVPFKVRATEERVVMRVNLPEGRKPEAGEEEEETPPPPKPKQVQAEVPPPSKTAAAEQPRKPAQQEATKAAAAEEPKRQKRTKEQARPAEAAAAPARVAAASAKAPPKEPPT
;
A
#
# COMPACT_ATOMS: atom_id res chain seq x y z
N LYS A 1 -5.73 4.40 -7.08
CA LYS A 1 -4.35 4.85 -6.78
C LYS A 1 -4.40 6.08 -5.88
N ILE A 2 -3.46 6.20 -4.94
CA ILE A 2 -3.43 7.33 -4.00
C ILE A 2 -2.01 7.89 -3.92
N GLY A 3 -1.89 9.22 -3.90
CA GLY A 3 -0.60 9.91 -3.81
C GLY A 3 -0.71 11.41 -4.03
N ARG A 4 0.40 12.09 -4.28
CA ARG A 4 0.44 13.55 -4.52
C ARG A 4 0.16 13.94 -5.98
N GLY A 5 0.32 13.00 -6.91
CA GLY A 5 0.14 13.26 -8.34
C GLY A 5 -1.31 13.60 -8.70
N PRO A 6 -1.57 14.53 -9.63
CA PRO A 6 -2.92 14.95 -10.02
C PRO A 6 -3.69 13.88 -10.81
N LYS A 7 -3.01 12.83 -11.29
CA LYS A 7 -3.60 11.70 -12.02
C LYS A 7 -4.08 10.57 -11.09
N ASN A 8 -4.00 10.75 -9.78
CA ASN A 8 -4.46 9.75 -8.81
C ASN A 8 -5.94 9.94 -8.50
N ASP A 9 -6.62 8.83 -8.18
CA ASP A 9 -8.03 8.86 -7.76
C ASP A 9 -8.21 9.62 -6.43
N LEU A 10 -7.24 9.50 -5.52
CA LEU A 10 -7.20 10.26 -4.27
C LEU A 10 -5.88 11.02 -4.17
N VAL A 11 -5.99 12.35 -4.18
CA VAL A 11 -4.83 13.26 -4.15
C VAL A 11 -4.61 13.80 -2.74
N LEU A 12 -3.42 13.55 -2.18
CA LEU A 12 -3.02 14.02 -0.86
C LEU A 12 -1.97 15.14 -0.99
N LYS A 13 -2.20 16.27 -0.33
CA LYS A 13 -1.34 17.48 -0.40
C LYS A 13 -0.19 17.49 0.62
N HIS A 14 0.21 16.33 1.15
CA HIS A 14 1.25 16.25 2.17
C HIS A 14 2.64 16.09 1.54
N ALA A 15 3.63 16.84 2.06
CA ALA A 15 4.98 16.90 1.47
C ALA A 15 5.70 15.54 1.51
N GLY A 16 5.50 14.76 2.57
CA GLY A 16 6.08 13.43 2.73
C GLY A 16 5.40 12.33 1.89
N ILE A 17 4.41 12.66 1.05
CA ILE A 17 3.71 11.69 0.20
C ILE A 17 4.29 11.71 -1.22
N SER A 18 4.82 10.57 -1.66
CA SER A 18 5.24 10.31 -3.05
C SER A 18 4.15 10.61 -4.08
N THR A 19 4.55 10.95 -5.32
CA THR A 19 3.63 11.19 -6.45
C THR A 19 2.65 10.03 -6.65
N PHE A 20 3.15 8.80 -6.57
CA PHE A 20 2.37 7.57 -6.44
C PHE A 20 2.79 6.92 -5.13
N HIS A 21 1.89 6.83 -4.16
CA HIS A 21 2.25 6.38 -2.81
C HIS A 21 1.77 4.97 -2.54
N LEU A 22 0.52 4.68 -2.88
CA LEU A 22 -0.08 3.38 -2.63
C LEU A 22 -1.06 3.02 -3.74
N GLU A 23 -1.14 1.73 -4.03
CA GLU A 23 -2.14 1.15 -4.91
C GLU A 23 -3.11 0.32 -4.10
N VAL A 24 -4.39 0.45 -4.45
CA VAL A 24 -5.49 -0.29 -3.84
C VAL A 24 -6.16 -1.06 -4.94
N LYS A 25 -6.31 -2.37 -4.76
CA LYS A 25 -7.01 -3.24 -5.70
C LYS A 25 -8.09 -4.03 -4.96
N PRO A 26 -9.32 -4.09 -5.47
CA PRO A 26 -10.30 -5.04 -4.96
C PRO A 26 -9.80 -6.45 -5.25
N VAL A 27 -9.89 -7.34 -4.26
CA VAL A 27 -9.56 -8.76 -4.41
C VAL A 27 -10.67 -9.59 -3.82
N ARG A 28 -10.83 -10.83 -4.28
CA ARG A 28 -11.68 -11.82 -3.61
C ARG A 28 -10.75 -12.75 -2.85
N SER A 29 -10.79 -12.69 -1.52
CA SER A 29 -9.94 -13.53 -0.66
C SER A 29 -10.78 -14.57 0.06
N GLY A 30 -10.18 -15.74 0.29
CA GLY A 30 -10.75 -16.82 1.11
C GLY A 30 -11.81 -17.71 0.42
N PRO A 31 -12.13 -18.87 1.03
CA PRO A 31 -13.20 -19.75 0.59
C PRO A 31 -14.55 -19.02 0.72
N GLY A 32 -15.28 -18.91 -0.39
CA GLY A 32 -16.50 -18.12 -0.49
C GLY A 32 -16.33 -16.74 -1.13
N GLY A 33 -15.12 -16.39 -1.61
CA GLY A 33 -14.90 -15.23 -2.48
C GLY A 33 -15.25 -13.90 -1.82
N ARG A 34 -14.99 -13.77 -0.51
CA ARG A 34 -15.31 -12.55 0.25
C ARG A 34 -14.60 -11.35 -0.38
N PRO A 35 -15.28 -10.21 -0.54
CA PRO A 35 -14.65 -9.00 -1.02
C PRO A 35 -13.59 -8.55 -0.01
N GLY A 36 -12.37 -8.39 -0.48
CA GLY A 36 -11.23 -7.90 0.28
C GLY A 36 -10.51 -6.80 -0.49
N LEU A 37 -9.50 -6.22 0.16
CA LEU A 37 -8.71 -5.14 -0.42
C LEU A 37 -7.23 -5.48 -0.37
N ALA A 38 -6.59 -5.53 -1.53
CA ALA A 38 -5.14 -5.64 -1.62
C ALA A 38 -4.53 -4.24 -1.67
N ILE A 39 -3.54 -4.01 -0.81
CA ILE A 39 -2.83 -2.75 -0.65
C ILE A 39 -1.38 -3.01 -1.02
N LYS A 40 -0.85 -2.21 -1.94
CA LYS A 40 0.55 -2.30 -2.36
C LYS A 40 1.26 -0.98 -2.07
N ASP A 41 2.33 -1.05 -1.28
CA ASP A 41 3.19 0.11 -0.99
C ASP A 41 4.17 0.35 -2.15
N VAL A 42 4.04 1.50 -2.82
CA VAL A 42 4.98 1.93 -3.88
C VAL A 42 5.77 3.18 -3.46
N SER A 43 5.66 3.57 -2.20
CA SER A 43 6.20 4.82 -1.68
C SER A 43 7.69 4.77 -1.36
N THR A 44 8.26 5.95 -1.14
CA THR A 44 9.63 6.11 -0.61
C THR A 44 9.64 6.04 0.92
N ASN A 45 8.61 6.61 1.56
CA ASN A 45 8.56 6.79 3.01
C ASN A 45 7.84 5.66 3.75
N GLY A 46 7.33 4.66 3.04
CA GLY A 46 6.63 3.52 3.60
C GLY A 46 5.20 3.84 4.06
N ILE A 47 4.42 2.78 4.24
CA ILE A 47 3.04 2.84 4.76
C ILE A 47 2.95 2.10 6.09
N GLY A 48 2.23 2.70 7.04
CA GLY A 48 1.84 2.03 8.27
C GLY A 48 0.43 1.47 8.16
N PHE A 49 0.22 0.31 8.74
CA PHE A 49 -1.07 -0.35 8.86
C PHE A 49 -1.36 -0.65 10.33
N ARG A 50 -2.59 -0.44 10.77
CA ARG A 50 -3.09 -0.92 12.07
C ARG A 50 -4.56 -1.28 11.96
N ARG A 51 -4.97 -2.34 12.68
CA ARG A 51 -6.36 -2.81 12.69
C ARG A 51 -7.29 -1.87 13.44
N THR A 52 -6.87 -1.41 14.60
CA THR A 52 -7.63 -0.48 15.45
C THR A 52 -6.83 0.78 15.73
N GLU A 53 -7.49 1.84 16.20
CA GLU A 53 -6.81 3.11 16.51
C GLU A 53 -5.70 2.96 17.57
N LYS A 54 -5.87 2.01 18.49
CA LYS A 54 -4.93 1.73 19.58
C LYS A 54 -3.98 0.56 19.28
N ALA A 55 -4.17 -0.15 18.15
CA ALA A 55 -3.29 -1.26 17.79
C ALA A 55 -1.89 -0.77 17.44
N ALA A 56 -0.91 -1.65 17.64
CA ALA A 56 0.46 -1.41 17.22
C ALA A 56 0.50 -1.18 15.69
N LEU A 57 1.32 -0.21 15.30
CA LEU A 57 1.49 0.15 13.90
C LEU A 57 2.49 -0.80 13.23
N THR A 58 2.02 -1.57 12.26
CA THR A 58 2.83 -2.47 11.45
C THR A 58 3.23 -1.77 10.17
N ARG A 59 4.52 -1.81 9.81
CA ARG A 59 4.97 -1.29 8.53
C ARG A 59 4.70 -2.31 7.43
N LEU A 60 4.12 -1.88 6.32
CA LEU A 60 3.95 -2.74 5.15
C LEU A 60 5.27 -2.83 4.36
N ASP A 61 5.49 -3.99 3.74
CA ASP A 61 6.63 -4.22 2.87
C ASP A 61 6.44 -3.54 1.50
N LYS A 62 7.52 -2.93 1.02
CA LYS A 62 7.49 -2.21 -0.25
C LYS A 62 7.31 -3.20 -1.41
N SER A 63 6.41 -2.88 -2.34
CA SER A 63 6.06 -3.66 -3.53
C SER A 63 5.42 -5.01 -3.27
N THR A 64 5.13 -5.35 -2.01
CA THR A 64 4.38 -6.55 -1.64
C THR A 64 2.90 -6.23 -1.57
N GLU A 65 2.05 -7.11 -2.11
CA GLU A 65 0.60 -6.97 -1.98
C GLU A 65 0.16 -7.51 -0.61
N PHE A 66 -0.37 -6.62 0.23
CA PHE A 66 -0.95 -6.97 1.53
C PHE A 66 -2.46 -7.06 1.38
N VAL A 67 -3.03 -8.24 1.58
CA VAL A 67 -4.48 -8.46 1.53
C VAL A 67 -5.07 -8.19 2.91
N CYS A 68 -5.94 -7.20 3.00
CA CYS A 68 -6.68 -6.91 4.22
C CYS A 68 -8.05 -7.61 4.19
N GLU A 69 -8.27 -8.45 5.18
CA GLU A 69 -9.53 -9.17 5.41
C GLU A 69 -10.42 -8.47 6.46
N ASP A 70 -9.87 -7.48 7.17
CA ASP A 70 -10.56 -6.75 8.22
C ASP A 70 -11.55 -5.74 7.62
N ALA A 71 -12.79 -5.69 8.13
CA ALA A 71 -13.81 -4.76 7.64
C ALA A 71 -13.46 -3.29 7.87
N CYS A 72 -12.69 -2.99 8.92
CA CYS A 72 -12.23 -1.64 9.21
C CYS A 72 -10.76 -1.65 9.59
N PHE A 73 -9.97 -0.77 8.99
CA PHE A 73 -8.55 -0.61 9.30
C PHE A 73 -8.07 0.81 9.03
N PHE A 74 -6.88 1.13 9.53
CA PHE A 74 -6.28 2.44 9.42
C PHE A 74 -4.92 2.35 8.72
N LEU A 75 -4.73 3.22 7.72
CA LEU A 75 -3.46 3.42 7.05
C LEU A 75 -2.84 4.74 7.51
N LEU A 76 -1.55 4.69 7.82
CA LEU A 76 -0.76 5.86 8.17
C LEU A 76 0.21 6.19 7.04
N VAL A 77 0.10 7.41 6.52
CA VAL A 77 0.77 7.84 5.30
C VAL A 77 1.28 9.28 5.46
N PRO A 78 2.59 9.54 5.37
CA PRO A 78 3.72 8.61 5.29
C PRO A 78 4.10 7.96 6.64
N PHE A 79 4.76 6.78 6.61
CA PHE A 79 5.22 6.09 7.81
C PHE A 79 6.54 6.64 8.38
N LYS A 80 7.56 6.79 7.52
CA LYS A 80 8.91 7.26 7.90
C LYS A 80 9.02 8.79 7.84
N VAL A 81 8.20 9.48 8.61
CA VAL A 81 8.46 10.90 8.89
C VAL A 81 8.83 11.06 10.35
N ARG A 82 9.73 12.01 10.61
CA ARG A 82 10.13 12.37 11.98
C ARG A 82 8.86 12.66 12.78
N ALA A 83 8.86 12.36 14.08
CA ALA A 83 7.65 12.50 14.93
C ALA A 83 7.09 13.94 14.95
N THR A 84 7.88 14.91 14.51
CA THR A 84 7.53 16.33 14.38
C THR A 84 6.70 16.67 13.15
N GLU A 85 6.62 15.76 12.16
CA GLU A 85 5.89 15.99 10.92
C GLU A 85 4.48 15.42 11.00
N GLU A 86 3.53 16.14 10.40
CA GLU A 86 2.15 15.71 10.30
C GLU A 86 2.05 14.35 9.57
N ARG A 87 1.11 13.51 10.01
CA ARG A 87 0.83 12.22 9.38
C ARG A 87 -0.63 12.15 9.02
N VAL A 88 -0.92 11.69 7.81
CA VAL A 88 -2.29 11.48 7.37
C VAL A 88 -2.71 10.08 7.82
N VAL A 89 -3.78 10.03 8.62
CA VAL A 89 -4.45 8.78 8.99
C VAL A 89 -5.66 8.62 8.08
N MET A 90 -5.68 7.54 7.29
CA MET A 90 -6.82 7.19 6.45
C MET A 90 -7.54 5.99 7.06
N ARG A 91 -8.82 6.18 7.43
CA ARG A 91 -9.69 5.10 7.87
C ARG A 91 -10.38 4.50 6.64
N VAL A 92 -10.27 3.19 6.48
CA VAL A 92 -10.92 2.44 5.41
C VAL A 92 -11.98 1.57 6.05
N ASN A 93 -13.23 1.77 5.64
CA ASN A 93 -14.35 0.90 6.01
C ASN A 93 -14.77 0.14 4.74
N LEU A 94 -14.55 -1.16 4.74
CA LEU A 94 -15.14 -2.08 3.79
C LEU A 94 -16.57 -2.37 4.29
N PRO A 95 -17.59 -2.26 3.44
CA PRO A 95 -18.90 -2.75 3.81
C PRO A 95 -18.74 -4.24 4.11
N GLU A 96 -18.99 -4.67 5.35
CA GLU A 96 -19.17 -6.08 5.66
C GLU A 96 -20.21 -6.56 4.67
N GLY A 97 -19.77 -7.42 3.75
CA GLY A 97 -20.59 -7.78 2.60
C GLY A 97 -21.97 -8.08 3.12
N ARG A 98 -22.97 -7.30 2.67
CA ARG A 98 -24.34 -7.81 2.66
C ARG A 98 -24.15 -9.20 2.10
N LYS A 99 -24.37 -10.22 2.95
CA LYS A 99 -24.49 -11.60 2.49
C LYS A 99 -25.30 -11.45 1.22
N PRO A 100 -24.80 -11.82 0.03
CA PRO A 100 -25.70 -11.92 -1.09
C PRO A 100 -26.78 -12.83 -0.54
N GLU A 101 -27.95 -12.28 -0.22
CA GLU A 101 -29.17 -13.06 -0.22
C GLU A 101 -29.06 -13.70 -1.58
N ALA A 102 -28.71 -14.98 -1.56
CA ALA A 102 -28.74 -15.80 -2.75
C ALA A 102 -30.11 -15.46 -3.29
N GLY A 103 -30.14 -14.71 -4.40
CA GLY A 103 -31.37 -14.46 -5.08
C GLY A 103 -31.97 -15.84 -5.18
N GLU A 104 -33.10 -16.04 -4.52
CA GLU A 104 -34.02 -17.08 -4.91
C GLU A 104 -34.03 -16.95 -6.44
N GLU A 105 -33.58 -18.01 -7.11
CA GLU A 105 -33.74 -18.13 -8.54
C GLU A 105 -35.24 -17.99 -8.77
N GLU A 106 -35.69 -16.77 -8.98
CA GLU A 106 -36.97 -16.49 -9.60
C GLU A 106 -36.79 -17.09 -10.99
N GLU A 107 -37.40 -18.26 -11.15
CA GLU A 107 -37.52 -19.02 -12.37
C GLU A 107 -38.08 -18.09 -13.45
N GLU A 108 -37.19 -17.38 -14.15
CA GLU A 108 -37.52 -16.49 -15.26
C GLU A 108 -38.03 -17.38 -16.39
N THR A 109 -39.36 -17.46 -16.48
CA THR A 109 -40.07 -18.02 -17.61
C THR A 109 -39.51 -17.40 -18.90
N PRO A 110 -39.12 -18.22 -19.89
CA PRO A 110 -38.41 -17.72 -21.06
C PRO A 110 -39.29 -16.76 -21.87
N PRO A 111 -38.81 -15.54 -22.19
CA PRO A 111 -39.54 -14.63 -23.06
C PRO A 111 -39.60 -15.17 -24.50
N PRO A 112 -40.72 -15.00 -25.22
CA PRO A 112 -40.86 -15.48 -26.59
C PRO A 112 -39.88 -14.79 -27.55
N PRO A 113 -39.38 -15.52 -28.57
CA PRO A 113 -38.32 -15.06 -29.46
C PRO A 113 -38.79 -13.91 -30.36
N LYS A 114 -38.10 -12.77 -30.30
CA LYS A 114 -38.24 -11.68 -31.28
C LYS A 114 -37.44 -11.98 -32.56
N PRO A 115 -38.01 -11.75 -33.75
CA PRO A 115 -37.39 -12.10 -35.02
C PRO A 115 -36.21 -11.21 -35.40
N LYS A 116 -35.20 -11.86 -35.99
CA LYS A 116 -34.02 -11.30 -36.67
C LYS A 116 -34.40 -10.19 -37.64
N GLN A 117 -33.76 -9.01 -37.51
CA GLN A 117 -33.52 -8.14 -38.65
C GLN A 117 -32.02 -8.02 -38.91
N VAL A 118 -31.71 -8.33 -40.16
CA VAL A 118 -30.41 -8.30 -40.83
C VAL A 118 -30.30 -6.93 -41.51
N GLN A 119 -29.17 -6.24 -41.36
CA GLN A 119 -28.59 -5.20 -42.25
C GLN A 119 -27.47 -4.48 -41.48
N ALA A 120 -26.34 -4.08 -42.02
CA ALA A 120 -25.65 -4.32 -43.27
C ALA A 120 -24.20 -3.82 -43.05
N GLU A 121 -23.28 -4.42 -43.78
CA GLU A 121 -21.86 -4.10 -43.89
C GLU A 121 -21.63 -2.79 -44.66
N VAL A 122 -20.75 -1.90 -44.17
CA VAL A 122 -20.02 -0.92 -45.02
C VAL A 122 -18.61 -0.64 -44.45
N PRO A 123 -17.52 -0.80 -45.25
CA PRO A 123 -16.12 -0.49 -44.89
C PRO A 123 -15.70 0.97 -45.27
N PRO A 124 -14.43 1.42 -45.02
CA PRO A 124 -14.05 2.81 -44.71
C PRO A 124 -13.45 3.62 -45.87
N PRO A 125 -13.18 4.94 -45.66
CA PRO A 125 -11.94 5.57 -46.17
C PRO A 125 -11.30 6.53 -45.13
N SER A 126 -10.01 6.39 -44.81
CA SER A 126 -8.82 7.02 -45.43
C SER A 126 -8.42 8.43 -44.92
N LYS A 127 -7.19 8.49 -44.39
CA LYS A 127 -6.10 9.49 -44.59
C LYS A 127 -6.39 11.00 -44.55
N THR A 128 -5.70 11.69 -43.63
CA THR A 128 -4.88 12.93 -43.79
C THR A 128 -4.53 13.43 -42.38
N ALA A 129 -3.42 14.10 -42.03
CA ALA A 129 -2.17 14.54 -42.64
C ALA A 129 -1.22 14.81 -41.43
N ALA A 130 0.02 14.34 -41.44
CA ALA A 130 1.21 15.19 -41.62
C ALA A 130 1.09 16.61 -41.02
N ALA A 131 1.70 16.84 -39.86
CA ALA A 131 2.15 18.16 -39.45
C ALA A 131 3.58 18.03 -38.89
N GLU A 132 4.45 18.66 -39.66
CA GLU A 132 5.90 18.73 -39.61
C GLU A 132 6.39 19.62 -38.44
N GLN A 133 7.70 19.54 -38.20
CA GLN A 133 8.46 20.06 -37.07
C GLN A 133 8.42 21.59 -36.89
N PRO A 134 9.03 22.12 -35.80
CA PRO A 134 10.39 22.59 -36.02
C PRO A 134 11.38 22.13 -34.94
N ARG A 135 12.46 21.52 -35.42
CA ARG A 135 13.77 21.52 -34.76
C ARG A 135 14.22 22.98 -34.61
N LYS A 136 14.70 23.35 -33.43
CA LYS A 136 15.65 24.46 -33.28
C LYS A 136 16.98 23.97 -32.70
N PRO A 137 18.09 24.62 -33.10
CA PRO A 137 19.43 24.08 -33.01
C PRO A 137 20.19 24.58 -31.76
N ALA A 138 21.16 23.77 -31.36
CA ALA A 138 22.54 24.08 -30.98
C ALA A 138 22.91 25.39 -30.23
N GLN A 139 23.90 25.20 -29.34
CA GLN A 139 24.92 26.14 -28.85
C GLN A 139 24.64 26.86 -27.51
N GLN A 140 25.34 26.40 -26.46
CA GLN A 140 26.41 27.17 -25.79
C GLN A 140 27.20 26.19 -24.89
N GLU A 141 28.44 25.88 -25.30
CA GLU A 141 29.70 26.33 -24.64
C GLU A 141 29.85 25.74 -23.24
N ALA A 142 30.65 24.70 -23.02
CA ALA A 142 32.11 24.75 -22.97
C ALA A 142 32.64 25.90 -22.10
N THR A 143 32.67 25.70 -20.78
CA THR A 143 33.76 26.25 -19.97
C THR A 143 34.51 25.13 -19.27
N LYS A 144 35.81 25.17 -19.53
CA LYS A 144 36.86 24.21 -19.24
C LYS A 144 37.69 24.79 -18.09
N ALA A 145 38.09 23.92 -17.17
CA ALA A 145 39.29 23.97 -16.33
C ALA A 145 39.51 25.14 -15.34
N ALA A 146 39.66 24.77 -14.06
CA ALA A 146 40.83 25.04 -13.20
C ALA A 146 40.49 24.47 -11.80
N ALA A 147 41.11 23.37 -11.36
CA ALA A 147 42.45 23.27 -10.79
C ALA A 147 42.51 23.69 -9.31
N ALA A 148 43.13 22.80 -8.50
CA ALA A 148 43.54 22.96 -7.11
C ALA A 148 42.37 23.05 -6.09
N GLU A 149 42.39 22.41 -4.93
CA GLU A 149 43.51 22.01 -4.07
C GLU A 149 42.98 20.97 -3.07
N GLU A 150 43.70 19.85 -2.91
CA GLU A 150 43.70 19.13 -1.64
C GLU A 150 44.20 20.07 -0.54
N PRO A 151 43.68 20.03 0.70
CA PRO A 151 44.48 19.27 1.66
C PRO A 151 43.70 18.59 2.81
N LYS A 152 44.28 17.44 3.19
CA LYS A 152 44.56 17.01 4.57
C LYS A 152 43.40 16.56 5.46
N ARG A 153 43.52 15.26 5.80
CA ARG A 153 43.62 14.73 7.18
C ARG A 153 42.57 15.19 8.19
N GLN A 154 41.75 14.24 8.61
CA GLN A 154 41.63 13.84 10.02
C GLN A 154 41.19 12.37 10.06
N LYS A 155 42.13 11.42 9.94
CA LYS A 155 42.58 10.59 11.08
C LYS A 155 42.07 11.08 12.45
N ARG A 156 41.10 10.37 13.04
CA ARG A 156 41.23 9.78 14.39
C ARG A 156 39.96 9.02 14.82
N THR A 157 40.16 7.72 15.07
CA THR A 157 39.66 6.91 16.21
C THR A 157 38.16 6.96 16.52
N LYS A 158 37.45 5.83 16.58
CA LYS A 158 37.64 4.85 17.64
C LYS A 158 37.00 3.52 17.29
N GLU A 159 37.87 2.58 16.92
CA GLU A 159 37.73 1.16 17.19
C GLU A 159 37.49 1.00 18.70
N GLN A 160 36.31 0.49 19.07
CA GLN A 160 36.09 -0.02 20.42
C GLN A 160 35.57 -1.45 20.28
N ALA A 161 36.50 -2.33 19.92
CA ALA A 161 36.42 -3.73 20.28
C ALA A 161 36.44 -3.84 21.81
N ARG A 162 35.41 -4.46 22.38
CA ARG A 162 35.45 -5.09 23.69
C ARG A 162 35.03 -6.54 23.50
N PRO A 163 35.94 -7.51 23.63
CA PRO A 163 35.61 -8.90 23.84
C PRO A 163 35.54 -9.23 25.35
N ALA A 164 35.02 -10.43 25.62
CA ALA A 164 35.07 -11.23 26.84
C ALA A 164 34.18 -10.73 28.02
N GLU A 165 33.10 -11.44 28.33
CA GLU A 165 33.09 -12.69 29.13
C GLU A 165 32.88 -12.36 30.61
N ALA A 166 31.66 -12.62 31.10
CA ALA A 166 31.41 -12.91 32.50
C ALA A 166 30.27 -13.93 32.55
N ALA A 167 30.67 -15.19 32.68
CA ALA A 167 29.81 -16.28 33.08
C ALA A 167 29.30 -16.05 34.51
N ALA A 168 28.00 -16.26 34.74
CA ALA A 168 27.45 -16.74 36.02
C ALA A 168 25.97 -17.12 35.84
N ALA A 169 25.75 -18.40 35.49
CA ALA A 169 24.86 -19.40 36.11
C ALA A 169 23.42 -19.05 36.62
N PRO A 170 22.54 -20.08 36.74
CA PRO A 170 21.09 -19.95 36.71
C PRO A 170 20.40 -20.07 38.10
N ALA A 171 19.19 -19.51 38.23
CA ALA A 171 18.19 -19.88 39.24
C ALA A 171 16.78 -19.58 38.68
N ARG A 172 15.97 -20.56 38.27
CA ARG A 172 15.01 -21.32 39.11
C ARG A 172 14.28 -20.47 40.16
N VAL A 173 13.04 -20.07 39.86
CA VAL A 173 11.87 -20.11 40.77
C VAL A 173 10.63 -20.24 39.86
N ALA A 174 10.04 -21.44 39.75
CA ALA A 174 8.83 -21.88 40.46
C ALA A 174 7.61 -20.97 40.15
N ALA A 175 6.64 -21.45 39.39
CA ALA A 175 5.52 -22.29 39.84
C ALA A 175 4.27 -21.46 40.19
N ALA A 176 3.13 -22.02 39.80
CA ALA A 176 1.79 -21.79 40.33
C ALA A 176 1.10 -20.45 40.04
N SER A 177 0.13 -20.48 39.12
CA SER A 177 -1.28 -20.49 39.56
C SER A 177 -2.20 -20.73 38.38
N ALA A 178 -2.56 -22.00 38.19
CA ALA A 178 -3.79 -22.37 37.51
C ALA A 178 -4.95 -21.91 38.40
N LYS A 179 -5.57 -20.77 38.04
CA LYS A 179 -6.84 -20.34 38.63
C LYS A 179 -7.94 -21.07 37.87
N ALA A 180 -8.45 -22.15 38.47
CA ALA A 180 -9.63 -22.86 38.00
C ALA A 180 -10.86 -21.93 38.01
N PRO A 181 -11.74 -21.99 37.00
CA PRO A 181 -13.07 -21.40 37.10
C PRO A 181 -13.97 -22.26 38.02
N PRO A 182 -14.87 -21.63 38.80
CA PRO A 182 -15.80 -22.35 39.67
C PRO A 182 -16.80 -23.17 38.86
N LYS A 183 -17.03 -24.41 39.32
CA LYS A 183 -18.15 -25.25 38.89
C LYS A 183 -19.46 -24.57 39.28
N GLU A 184 -20.32 -24.30 38.31
CA GLU A 184 -21.75 -24.12 38.55
C GLU A 184 -22.35 -25.48 38.95
N PRO A 185 -23.14 -25.57 40.03
CA PRO A 185 -23.93 -26.76 40.31
C PRO A 185 -25.15 -26.84 39.36
N PRO A 186 -25.56 -28.04 38.94
CA PRO A 186 -26.78 -28.23 38.18
C PRO A 186 -28.04 -28.16 39.06
N THR A 187 -29.10 -27.67 38.43
CA THR A 187 -30.55 -27.74 38.75
C THR A 187 -31.08 -26.91 39.91
#